data_AF-A0A351FLQ3-F1
#
_entry.id   AF-A0A351FLQ3-F1
#
_cell.length_a   1.000
_cell.length_b   1.000
_cell.length_c   1.000
_cell.angle_alpha   90.00
_cell.angle_beta   90.00
_cell.angle_gamma   90.00
#
_symmetry.space_group_name_H-M   'P 1'
#
loop_
_entity.id
_entity.type
_entity.pdbx_description
1 polymer ?
#
loop_
_entity_poly.entity_id
_entity_poly.type
_entity_poly.pdbx_seq_one_letter_code
_entity_poly.pdbx_strand_id
1 'polypeptide(L)'
;MKTRWLYCAIVVLGVALWLLSVLAWRTMPLFPLWWGGVVFGATVPIGLGCLWWYRHQRTTAAFWGVATLVYVSWWQLAVFFCQAIVWDTGRVAVARTGLAGLFLLGLLWLVYLLERGSDFYQRLALQARQENAAGDEASATWNPLDLRAWYYGNRLGTRNRKLDQSLLGLMTYVATFALAFTLFSQLRGCRELYESPAGGGEQKTVAKRVQVKKVVRKKFVVNPYSAIIFEVPPIDEVQLELEEVTEHAYTKGYGEGAGAGFAGGTQRGKVRFIRLQYNGGDWDQDQGIGGDLNMLIQYGIRTQHKVADKTEFRQIVQLRNFPIGKSPPLVYMTGQRNISVSANEVKILREFVTDKHGMIFCDNGGSRHFHNQFLSLMNRVLPDVRPVPIPLDDVIHRVPFQIPYLPYVAPHGGKEALGWYQDGRWLAYYHPGDIGDAWADG
;
A
#
# COMPACT_ATOMS: atom_id res chain seq x y z
N MET A 1 -24.33 0.06 48.08
CA MET A 1 -23.02 0.55 47.57
C MET A 1 -22.27 -0.47 46.71
N LYS A 2 -22.10 -1.73 47.13
CA LYS A 2 -21.34 -2.76 46.38
C LYS A 2 -21.81 -3.01 44.94
N THR A 3 -23.12 -2.95 44.68
CA THR A 3 -23.70 -3.15 43.34
C THR A 3 -23.30 -2.06 42.34
N ARG A 4 -23.30 -0.78 42.74
CA ARG A 4 -22.90 0.33 41.86
C ARG A 4 -21.43 0.28 41.44
N TRP A 5 -20.55 -0.17 42.35
CA TRP A 5 -19.13 -0.39 42.07
C TRP A 5 -18.92 -1.53 41.06
N LEU A 6 -19.66 -2.63 41.21
CA LEU A 6 -19.59 -3.75 40.29
C LEU A 6 -20.02 -3.35 38.86
N TYR A 7 -21.13 -2.61 38.74
CA TYR A 7 -21.58 -2.09 37.44
C TYR A 7 -20.56 -1.14 36.79
N CYS A 8 -19.97 -0.22 37.54
CA CYS A 8 -18.94 0.68 37.02
C CYS A 8 -17.71 -0.10 36.55
N ALA A 9 -17.25 -1.09 37.33
CA ALA A 9 -16.10 -1.92 36.97
C ALA A 9 -16.35 -2.72 35.67
N ILE A 10 -17.54 -3.29 35.50
CA ILE A 10 -17.92 -4.03 34.28
C ILE A 10 -17.92 -3.12 33.05
N VAL A 11 -18.47 -1.91 33.17
CA VAL A 11 -18.49 -0.94 32.05
C VAL A 11 -17.07 -0.51 31.67
N VAL A 12 -16.22 -0.20 32.65
CA VAL A 12 -14.83 0.20 32.40
C VAL A 12 -14.04 -0.93 31.75
N LEU A 13 -14.18 -2.17 32.25
CA LEU A 13 -13.54 -3.34 31.64
C LEU A 13 -14.04 -3.60 30.22
N GLY A 14 -15.34 -3.45 29.97
CA GLY A 14 -15.93 -3.59 28.63
C GLY A 14 -15.39 -2.56 27.64
N VAL A 15 -15.28 -1.29 28.06
CA VAL A 15 -14.70 -0.22 27.23
C VAL A 15 -13.21 -0.47 26.99
N ALA A 16 -12.45 -0.87 28.01
CA ALA A 16 -11.05 -1.21 27.87
C ALA A 16 -10.83 -2.38 26.90
N LEU A 17 -11.64 -3.45 27.01
CA LEU A 17 -11.61 -4.59 26.11
C LEU A 17 -11.90 -4.19 24.66
N TRP A 18 -12.90 -3.32 24.46
CA TRP A 18 -13.24 -2.80 23.14
C TRP A 18 -12.09 -1.97 22.56
N LEU A 19 -11.51 -1.03 23.33
CA LEU A 19 -10.39 -0.20 22.89
C LEU A 19 -9.15 -1.03 22.56
N LEU A 20 -8.81 -2.01 23.40
CA LEU A 20 -7.71 -2.94 23.16
C LEU A 20 -7.97 -3.78 21.90
N SER A 21 -9.21 -4.21 21.67
CA SER A 21 -9.57 -4.95 20.46
C SER A 21 -9.48 -4.09 19.20
N VAL A 22 -9.87 -2.81 19.27
CA VAL A 22 -9.65 -1.85 18.17
C VAL A 22 -8.16 -1.66 17.91
N LEU A 23 -7.35 -1.47 18.94
CA LEU A 23 -5.89 -1.34 18.80
C LEU A 23 -5.26 -2.59 18.20
N ALA A 24 -5.61 -3.77 18.70
CA ALA A 24 -5.13 -5.05 18.19
C ALA A 24 -5.53 -5.24 16.72
N TRP A 25 -6.78 -4.94 16.36
CA TRP A 25 -7.24 -4.99 14.97
C TRP A 25 -6.46 -4.05 14.05
N ARG A 26 -6.08 -2.86 14.53
CA ARG A 26 -5.34 -1.86 13.74
C ARG A 26 -3.84 -2.15 13.63
N THR A 27 -3.27 -2.91 14.54
CA THR A 27 -1.82 -3.11 14.67
C THR A 27 -1.36 -4.52 14.32
N MET A 28 -2.18 -5.53 14.56
CA MET A 28 -1.82 -6.92 14.33
C MET A 28 -2.17 -7.36 12.90
N PRO A 29 -1.24 -7.97 12.17
CA PRO A 29 -1.51 -8.48 10.81
C PRO A 29 -2.48 -9.66 10.78
N LEU A 30 -2.67 -10.36 11.91
CA LEU A 30 -3.49 -11.57 12.03
C LEU A 30 -4.53 -11.42 13.15
N PHE A 31 -5.43 -10.45 13.02
CA PHE A 31 -6.54 -10.27 13.96
C PHE A 31 -7.68 -11.27 13.68
N PRO A 32 -8.12 -12.08 14.67
CA PRO A 32 -9.18 -13.06 14.45
C PRO A 32 -10.54 -12.42 14.12
N LEU A 33 -11.11 -12.77 12.97
CA LEU A 33 -12.40 -12.21 12.52
C LEU A 33 -13.56 -12.52 13.48
N TRP A 34 -13.60 -13.72 14.04
CA TRP A 34 -14.65 -14.11 14.99
C TRP A 34 -14.61 -13.26 16.27
N TRP A 35 -13.41 -12.94 16.78
CA TRP A 35 -13.24 -12.10 17.96
C TRP A 35 -13.74 -10.68 17.71
N GLY A 36 -13.35 -10.10 16.57
CA GLY A 36 -13.87 -8.80 16.13
C GLY A 36 -15.38 -8.78 15.97
N GLY A 37 -15.96 -9.83 15.38
CA GLY A 37 -17.40 -9.97 15.21
C GLY A 37 -18.15 -9.98 16.55
N VAL A 38 -17.65 -10.69 17.55
CA VAL A 38 -18.25 -10.73 18.90
C VAL A 38 -18.12 -9.39 19.61
N VAL A 39 -16.90 -8.85 19.72
CA VAL A 39 -16.63 -7.64 20.51
C VAL A 39 -17.28 -6.40 19.88
N PHE A 40 -17.16 -6.24 18.56
CA PHE A 40 -17.76 -5.08 17.88
C PHE A 40 -19.27 -5.28 17.69
N GLY A 41 -19.74 -6.49 17.42
CA GLY A 41 -21.17 -6.80 17.31
C GLY A 41 -21.94 -6.56 18.60
N ALA A 42 -21.34 -6.85 19.76
CA ALA A 42 -21.95 -6.57 21.07
C ALA A 42 -22.30 -5.09 21.29
N THR A 43 -21.64 -4.15 20.58
CA THR A 43 -21.95 -2.71 20.70
C THR A 43 -23.31 -2.31 20.12
N VAL A 44 -23.91 -3.14 19.26
CA VAL A 44 -25.24 -2.88 18.66
C VAL A 44 -26.36 -2.98 19.71
N PRO A 45 -26.59 -4.13 20.38
CA PRO A 45 -27.64 -4.23 21.38
C PRO A 45 -27.39 -3.31 22.59
N ILE A 46 -26.13 -3.15 23.01
CA ILE A 46 -25.76 -2.23 24.10
C ILE A 46 -26.10 -0.79 23.72
N GLY A 47 -25.71 -0.36 22.50
CA GLY A 47 -25.98 1.00 22.02
C GLY A 47 -27.46 1.32 21.91
N LEU A 48 -28.26 0.38 21.36
CA LEU A 48 -29.72 0.53 21.28
C LEU A 48 -30.35 0.64 22.67
N GLY A 49 -29.94 -0.21 23.62
CA GLY A 49 -30.43 -0.17 25.00
C GLY A 49 -30.09 1.14 25.71
N CYS A 50 -28.87 1.64 25.56
CA CYS A 50 -28.45 2.92 26.13
C CYS A 50 -29.22 4.10 25.53
N LEU A 51 -29.41 4.13 24.20
CA LEU A 51 -30.19 5.19 23.53
C LEU A 51 -31.65 5.18 23.99
N TRP A 52 -32.27 4.01 24.10
CA TRP A 52 -33.64 3.87 24.58
C TRP A 52 -33.80 4.36 26.02
N TRP A 53 -32.87 3.98 26.90
CA TRP A 53 -32.87 4.39 28.30
C TRP A 53 -32.70 5.91 28.45
N TYR A 54 -31.71 6.50 27.79
CA TYR A 54 -31.43 7.94 27.90
C TYR A 54 -32.47 8.82 27.17
N ARG A 55 -33.19 8.28 26.19
CA ARG A 55 -34.33 8.97 25.56
C ARG A 55 -35.44 9.27 26.56
N HIS A 56 -35.61 8.43 27.58
CA HIS A 56 -36.62 8.60 28.63
C HIS A 56 -36.14 9.45 29.82
N GLN A 57 -34.86 9.86 29.85
CA GLN A 57 -34.33 10.75 30.88
C GLN A 57 -34.46 12.23 30.47
N ARG A 58 -34.66 13.12 31.45
CA ARG A 58 -34.80 14.58 31.23
C ARG A 58 -33.50 15.29 30.79
N THR A 59 -32.36 14.60 30.77
CA THR A 59 -31.04 15.19 30.50
C THR A 59 -30.64 15.05 29.02
N THR A 60 -31.01 16.04 28.20
CA THR A 60 -30.72 16.07 26.75
C THR A 60 -29.23 15.94 26.43
N ALA A 61 -28.34 16.56 27.20
CA ALA A 61 -26.90 16.48 26.97
C ALA A 61 -26.34 15.06 27.17
N ALA A 62 -26.89 14.31 28.13
CA ALA A 62 -26.47 12.94 28.40
C ALA A 62 -26.88 12.00 27.25
N PHE A 63 -28.08 12.20 26.70
CA PHE A 63 -28.54 11.48 25.50
C PHE A 63 -27.60 11.69 24.31
N TRP A 64 -27.26 12.95 23.99
CA TRP A 64 -26.34 13.25 22.89
C TRP A 64 -24.93 12.72 23.14
N GLY A 65 -24.47 12.70 24.40
CA GLY A 65 -23.20 12.08 24.78
C GLY A 65 -23.17 10.59 24.45
N VAL A 66 -24.21 9.86 24.87
CA VAL A 66 -24.37 8.44 24.55
C VAL A 66 -24.47 8.23 23.04
N ALA A 67 -25.23 9.07 22.32
CA ALA A 67 -25.34 8.98 20.87
C ALA A 67 -23.99 9.12 20.16
N THR A 68 -23.11 10.00 20.63
CA THR A 68 -21.75 10.12 20.05
C THR A 68 -20.87 8.90 20.30
N LEU A 69 -20.97 8.27 21.49
CA LEU A 69 -20.25 7.03 21.78
C LEU A 69 -20.73 5.86 20.93
N VAL A 70 -22.06 5.76 20.74
CA VAL A 70 -22.68 4.77 19.86
C VAL A 70 -22.26 4.98 18.42
N TYR A 71 -22.26 6.23 17.94
CA TYR A 71 -21.79 6.58 16.60
C TYR A 71 -20.36 6.10 16.34
N VAL A 72 -19.41 6.42 17.24
CA VAL A 72 -18.01 5.99 17.10
C VAL A 72 -17.90 4.47 17.06
N SER A 73 -18.62 3.78 17.94
CA SER A 73 -18.59 2.31 18.03
C SER A 73 -19.15 1.65 16.78
N TRP A 74 -20.29 2.11 16.29
CA TRP A 74 -20.95 1.56 15.11
C TRP A 74 -20.23 1.92 13.82
N TRP A 75 -19.60 3.10 13.75
CA TRP A 75 -18.73 3.44 12.64
C TRP A 75 -17.54 2.47 12.54
N GLN A 76 -16.86 2.17 13.66
CA GLN A 76 -15.77 1.17 13.63
C GLN A 76 -16.28 -0.23 13.27
N LEU A 77 -17.46 -0.63 13.75
CA LEU A 77 -18.10 -1.89 13.35
C LEU A 77 -18.38 -1.93 11.84
N ALA A 78 -18.89 -0.85 11.25
CA ALA A 78 -19.14 -0.79 9.81
C ALA A 78 -17.85 -0.92 8.99
N VAL A 79 -16.77 -0.25 9.42
CA VAL A 79 -15.45 -0.40 8.77
C VAL A 79 -14.93 -1.83 8.89
N PHE A 80 -15.09 -2.46 10.08
CA PHE A 80 -14.73 -3.85 10.29
C PHE A 80 -15.54 -4.80 9.42
N PHE A 81 -16.85 -4.58 9.29
CA PHE A 81 -17.73 -5.38 8.46
C PHE A 81 -17.34 -5.29 6.98
N CYS A 82 -17.10 -4.09 6.45
CA CYS A 82 -16.61 -3.91 5.07
C CYS A 82 -15.28 -4.64 4.83
N GLN A 83 -14.39 -4.66 5.82
CA GLN A 83 -13.15 -5.44 5.74
C GLN A 83 -13.42 -6.95 5.74
N ALA A 84 -14.34 -7.44 6.57
CA ALA A 84 -14.68 -8.85 6.67
C ALA A 84 -15.28 -9.41 5.36
N ILE A 85 -16.09 -8.61 4.65
CA ILE A 85 -16.66 -8.97 3.35
C ILE A 85 -15.78 -8.62 2.14
N VAL A 86 -14.53 -8.17 2.37
CA VAL A 86 -13.54 -7.84 1.31
C VAL A 86 -14.02 -6.72 0.38
N TRP A 87 -14.81 -5.78 0.88
CA TRP A 87 -15.26 -4.63 0.09
C TRP A 87 -14.36 -3.41 0.34
N ASP A 88 -13.21 -3.36 -0.35
CA ASP A 88 -12.18 -2.35 -0.11
C ASP A 88 -12.63 -0.93 -0.45
N THR A 89 -13.33 -0.73 -1.58
CA THR A 89 -13.87 0.57 -1.97
C THR A 89 -14.89 1.08 -0.94
N GLY A 90 -15.80 0.19 -0.50
CA GLY A 90 -16.77 0.49 0.56
C GLY A 90 -16.10 0.81 1.89
N ARG A 91 -15.09 0.03 2.30
CA ARG A 91 -14.32 0.27 3.53
C ARG A 91 -13.67 1.64 3.55
N VAL A 92 -13.03 2.05 2.45
CA VAL A 92 -12.40 3.37 2.33
C VAL A 92 -13.45 4.48 2.37
N ALA A 93 -14.58 4.32 1.67
CA ALA A 93 -15.67 5.28 1.69
C ALA A 93 -16.24 5.46 3.11
N VAL A 94 -16.60 4.36 3.79
CA VAL A 94 -17.13 4.37 5.17
C VAL A 94 -16.13 4.95 6.17
N ALA A 95 -14.84 4.66 6.02
CA ALA A 95 -13.81 5.25 6.85
C ALA A 95 -13.70 6.78 6.65
N ARG A 96 -13.76 7.26 5.41
CA ARG A 96 -13.69 8.70 5.10
C ARG A 96 -14.94 9.45 5.56
N THR A 97 -16.13 8.92 5.27
CA THR A 97 -17.39 9.55 5.65
C THR A 97 -17.57 9.58 7.17
N GLY A 98 -17.20 8.50 7.87
CA GLY A 98 -17.27 8.48 9.32
C GLY A 98 -16.25 9.38 10.01
N LEU A 99 -15.06 9.58 9.42
CA LEU A 99 -14.10 10.58 9.91
C LEU A 99 -14.64 12.00 9.76
N ALA A 100 -15.26 12.31 8.61
CA ALA A 100 -15.91 13.61 8.40
C ALA A 100 -17.07 13.83 9.37
N GLY A 101 -17.87 12.78 9.64
CA GLY A 101 -18.92 12.84 10.65
C GLY A 101 -18.38 13.03 12.08
N LEU A 102 -17.26 12.39 12.43
CA LEU A 102 -16.60 12.59 13.72
C LEU A 102 -16.13 14.04 13.91
N PHE A 103 -15.58 14.64 12.86
CA PHE A 103 -15.20 16.06 12.86
C PHE A 103 -16.40 16.98 13.09
N LEU A 104 -17.52 16.75 12.39
CA LEU A 104 -18.73 17.55 12.56
C LEU A 104 -19.35 17.37 13.96
N LEU A 105 -19.39 16.14 14.48
CA LEU A 105 -19.88 15.86 15.84
C LEU A 105 -19.02 16.55 16.91
N GLY A 106 -17.69 16.51 16.76
CA GLY A 106 -16.78 17.20 17.66
C GLY A 106 -16.96 18.72 17.59
N LEU A 107 -17.20 19.27 16.39
CA LEU A 107 -17.51 20.69 16.22
C LEU A 107 -18.82 21.09 16.90
N LEU A 108 -19.87 20.26 16.81
CA LEU A 108 -21.14 20.50 17.52
C LEU A 108 -20.94 20.51 19.04
N TRP A 109 -20.16 19.59 19.59
CA TRP A 109 -19.81 19.58 21.01
C TRP A 109 -18.99 20.80 21.42
N LEU A 110 -18.04 21.23 20.59
CA LEU A 110 -17.27 22.44 20.82
C LEU A 110 -18.19 23.67 20.90
N VAL A 111 -19.08 23.85 19.93
CA VAL A 111 -20.04 24.96 19.91
C VAL A 111 -20.92 24.92 21.16
N TYR A 112 -21.45 23.74 21.52
CA TYR A 112 -22.26 23.54 22.73
C TYR A 112 -21.48 23.92 24.01
N LEU A 113 -20.23 23.49 24.14
CA LEU A 113 -19.39 23.78 25.31
C LEU A 113 -19.00 25.26 25.37
N LEU A 114 -18.68 25.88 24.24
CA LEU A 114 -18.38 27.31 24.15
C LEU A 114 -19.59 28.15 24.54
N GLU A 115 -20.78 27.84 24.04
CA GLU A 115 -22.01 28.58 24.36
C GLU A 115 -22.37 28.42 25.84
N ARG A 116 -22.34 27.19 26.36
CA ARG A 116 -22.63 26.93 27.78
C ARG A 116 -21.59 27.56 28.72
N GLY A 117 -20.33 27.57 28.31
CA GLY A 117 -19.24 28.24 29.03
C GLY A 117 -19.41 29.76 29.04
N SER A 118 -19.65 30.36 27.88
CA SER A 118 -19.92 31.79 27.75
C SER A 118 -21.12 32.22 28.62
N ASP A 119 -22.23 31.50 28.56
CA ASP A 119 -23.42 31.79 29.35
C ASP A 119 -23.15 31.73 30.87
N PHE A 120 -22.34 30.77 31.31
CA PHE A 120 -21.94 30.63 32.71
C PHE A 120 -21.14 31.85 33.19
N TYR A 121 -20.12 32.27 32.43
CA TYR A 121 -19.32 33.46 32.77
C TYR A 121 -20.14 34.75 32.66
N GLN A 122 -21.05 34.86 31.70
CA GLN A 122 -21.97 36.00 31.62
C GLN A 122 -22.85 36.11 32.87
N ARG A 123 -23.42 35.00 33.37
CA ARG A 123 -24.24 35.00 34.58
C ARG A 123 -23.44 35.39 35.83
N LEU A 124 -22.24 34.81 36.00
CA LEU A 124 -21.32 35.21 37.07
C LEU A 124 -21.00 36.71 37.00
N ALA A 125 -20.76 37.21 35.80
CA ALA A 125 -20.41 38.60 35.59
C ALA A 125 -21.60 39.57 35.78
N LEU A 126 -22.84 39.10 35.62
CA LEU A 126 -24.06 39.84 35.96
C LEU A 126 -24.29 39.85 37.48
N GLN A 127 -24.11 38.71 38.15
CA GLN A 127 -24.20 38.61 39.62
C GLN A 127 -23.16 39.52 40.29
N ALA A 128 -21.90 39.47 39.85
CA ALA A 128 -20.85 40.34 40.37
C ALA A 128 -21.14 41.83 40.14
N ARG A 129 -21.84 42.21 39.06
CA ARG A 129 -22.28 43.61 38.84
C ARG A 129 -23.42 44.02 39.76
N GLN A 130 -24.32 43.10 40.10
CA GLN A 130 -25.41 43.37 41.03
C GLN A 130 -24.90 43.52 42.47
N GLU A 131 -23.87 42.76 42.84
CA GLU A 131 -23.24 42.84 44.16
C GLU A 131 -22.29 44.05 44.28
N ASN A 132 -21.51 44.36 43.24
CA ASN A 132 -20.52 45.45 43.25
C ASN A 132 -21.03 46.74 42.57
N ALA A 133 -22.13 47.31 43.07
CA ALA A 133 -22.59 48.64 42.64
C ALA A 133 -21.62 49.79 42.99
N ALA A 134 -20.46 49.50 43.61
CA ALA A 134 -19.39 50.44 43.89
C ALA A 134 -18.05 49.97 43.29
N GLY A 135 -17.78 50.40 42.05
CA GLY A 135 -16.48 50.98 41.66
C GLY A 135 -15.20 50.14 41.68
N ASP A 136 -15.18 48.92 41.14
CA ASP A 136 -13.90 48.25 40.81
C ASP A 136 -13.77 47.97 39.31
N GLU A 137 -12.68 48.46 38.71
CA GLU A 137 -12.32 48.21 37.31
C GLU A 137 -12.08 46.72 37.08
N ALA A 138 -12.89 46.11 36.21
CA ALA A 138 -12.80 44.68 35.93
C ALA A 138 -11.43 44.31 35.33
N SER A 139 -10.62 43.57 36.08
CA SER A 139 -9.32 43.06 35.65
C SER A 139 -9.44 42.22 34.37
N ALA A 140 -8.52 42.40 33.43
CA ALA A 140 -8.46 41.65 32.18
C ALA A 140 -8.35 40.13 32.42
N THR A 141 -9.29 39.34 31.90
CA THR A 141 -9.31 37.88 32.05
C THR A 141 -8.56 37.19 30.91
N TRP A 142 -7.94 36.04 31.21
CA TRP A 142 -7.24 35.19 30.22
C TRP A 142 -8.10 34.01 29.72
N ASN A 143 -9.26 33.80 30.32
CA ASN A 143 -10.08 32.62 30.09
C ASN A 143 -10.81 32.67 28.73
N PRO A 144 -10.60 31.69 27.82
CA PRO A 144 -11.19 31.70 26.47
C PRO A 144 -12.71 31.52 26.44
N LEU A 145 -13.31 31.06 27.53
CA LEU A 145 -14.76 30.94 27.67
C LEU A 145 -15.40 32.28 28.07
N ASP A 146 -14.63 33.22 28.59
CA ASP A 146 -15.12 34.54 28.98
C ASP A 146 -15.01 35.52 27.79
N LEU A 147 -16.13 36.11 27.39
CA LEU A 147 -16.17 37.12 26.33
C LEU A 147 -15.42 38.41 26.68
N ARG A 148 -15.07 38.62 27.95
CA ARG A 148 -14.29 39.78 28.42
C ARG A 148 -12.79 39.57 28.31
N ALA A 149 -12.34 38.40 27.84
CA ALA A 149 -10.91 38.15 27.72
C ALA A 149 -10.23 39.16 26.80
N TRP A 150 -9.02 39.58 27.17
CA TRP A 150 -8.34 40.74 26.55
C TRP A 150 -8.11 40.59 25.04
N TYR A 151 -8.00 39.36 24.54
CA TYR A 151 -7.80 39.05 23.12
C TYR A 151 -9.09 39.01 22.31
N TYR A 152 -10.26 38.97 22.95
CA TYR A 152 -11.56 39.17 22.29
C TYR A 152 -11.90 40.66 22.22
N GLY A 153 -11.16 41.39 21.39
CA GLY A 153 -11.51 42.74 20.93
C GLY A 153 -11.60 43.83 22.00
N ASN A 154 -10.54 44.64 22.09
CA ASN A 154 -10.53 45.97 22.70
C ASN A 154 -10.15 47.08 21.69
N ARG A 155 -10.17 46.80 20.38
CA ARG A 155 -9.87 47.79 19.33
C ARG A 155 -11.16 48.45 18.84
N LEU A 156 -11.19 49.78 18.95
CA LEU A 156 -12.18 50.70 18.38
C LEU A 156 -12.82 50.17 17.09
N GLY A 157 -14.14 49.97 17.10
CA GLY A 157 -14.95 49.67 15.92
C GLY A 157 -15.67 48.32 15.99
N THR A 158 -16.95 48.34 16.40
CA THR A 158 -18.06 47.49 15.91
C THR A 158 -17.84 45.98 15.64
N ARG A 159 -16.85 45.32 16.25
CA ARG A 159 -16.63 43.87 16.08
C ARG A 159 -17.33 43.07 17.18
N ASN A 160 -18.16 42.10 16.80
CA ASN A 160 -18.91 41.26 17.73
C ASN A 160 -17.97 40.28 18.46
N ARG A 161 -17.78 40.45 19.78
CA ARG A 161 -16.92 39.58 20.62
C ARG A 161 -17.30 38.09 20.56
N LYS A 162 -18.59 37.77 20.41
CA LYS A 162 -19.08 36.38 20.25
C LYS A 162 -18.61 35.74 18.94
N LEU A 163 -18.42 36.54 17.87
CA LEU A 163 -17.87 36.08 16.60
C LEU A 163 -16.37 35.76 16.71
N ASP A 164 -15.61 36.60 17.41
CA ASP A 164 -14.18 36.36 17.61
C ASP A 164 -13.93 35.11 18.49
N GLN A 165 -14.78 34.88 19.49
CA GLN A 165 -14.75 33.65 20.31
C GLN A 165 -15.07 32.40 19.48
N SER A 166 -16.09 32.43 18.63
CA SER A 166 -16.44 31.28 17.79
C SER A 166 -15.38 31.00 16.73
N LEU A 167 -14.78 32.05 16.15
CA LEU A 167 -13.69 31.92 15.19
C LEU A 167 -12.43 31.30 15.84
N LEU A 168 -12.02 31.79 17.02
CA LEU A 168 -10.87 31.25 17.73
C LEU A 168 -11.09 29.79 18.14
N GLY A 169 -12.29 29.47 18.63
CA GLY A 169 -12.71 28.10 18.94
C GLY A 169 -12.63 27.18 17.72
N LEU A 170 -13.16 27.62 16.57
CA LEU A 170 -13.11 26.84 15.34
C LEU A 170 -11.66 26.59 14.88
N MET A 171 -10.83 27.64 14.86
CA MET A 171 -9.43 27.52 14.40
C MET A 171 -8.62 26.58 15.30
N THR A 172 -8.79 26.69 16.63
CA THR A 172 -8.11 25.78 17.58
C THR A 172 -8.61 24.35 17.45
N TYR A 173 -9.91 24.13 17.23
CA TYR A 173 -10.46 22.80 16.97
C TYR A 173 -9.92 22.19 15.67
N VAL A 174 -9.89 22.94 14.57
CA VAL A 174 -9.36 22.46 13.29
C VAL A 174 -7.87 22.11 13.42
N ALA A 175 -7.08 22.96 14.06
CA ALA A 175 -5.66 22.72 14.28
C ALA A 175 -5.40 21.47 15.15
N THR A 176 -6.11 21.33 16.27
CA THR A 176 -5.96 20.19 17.18
C THR A 176 -6.46 18.89 16.55
N PHE A 177 -7.56 18.92 15.80
CA PHE A 177 -8.05 17.76 15.05
C PHE A 177 -7.07 17.33 13.97
N ALA A 178 -6.49 18.27 13.22
CA ALA A 178 -5.48 17.98 12.21
C ALA A 178 -4.22 17.38 12.85
N LEU A 179 -3.74 17.94 13.96
CA LEU A 179 -2.59 17.39 14.71
C LEU A 179 -2.89 15.97 15.20
N ALA A 180 -4.04 15.74 15.83
CA ALA A 180 -4.45 14.41 16.28
C ALA A 180 -4.54 13.44 15.10
N PHE A 181 -5.14 13.84 13.98
CA PHE A 181 -5.24 13.01 12.78
C PHE A 181 -3.86 12.62 12.22
N THR A 182 -2.92 13.56 12.17
CA THR A 182 -1.54 13.25 11.73
C THR A 182 -0.84 12.28 12.70
N LEU A 183 -1.01 12.48 14.01
CA LEU A 183 -0.41 11.59 15.02
C LEU A 183 -1.02 10.17 14.98
N PHE A 184 -2.34 10.05 14.86
CA PHE A 184 -3.02 8.76 14.75
C PHE A 184 -2.83 8.06 13.41
N SER A 185 -2.64 8.80 12.32
CA SER A 185 -2.28 8.19 11.02
C SER A 185 -0.85 7.64 11.01
N GLN A 186 0.05 8.23 11.79
CA GLN A 186 1.42 7.72 12.00
C GLN A 186 1.47 6.49 12.93
N LEU A 187 0.44 6.24 13.75
CA LEU A 187 0.36 5.05 14.62
C LEU A 187 0.12 3.73 13.85
N ARG A 188 0.00 3.75 12.52
CA ARG A 188 0.04 2.53 11.72
C ARG A 188 1.48 2.01 11.60
N GLY A 189 1.79 1.05 12.47
CA GLY A 189 2.67 -0.09 12.19
C GLY A 189 3.92 0.22 11.38
N CYS A 190 4.97 0.68 12.07
CA CYS A 190 6.23 1.14 11.51
C CYS A 190 7.06 0.11 10.74
N ARG A 191 6.66 -1.16 10.63
CA ARG A 191 7.36 -2.16 9.81
C ARG A 191 6.39 -3.22 9.32
N GLU A 192 6.28 -3.38 8.01
CA GLU A 192 5.63 -4.53 7.40
C GLU A 192 6.70 -5.59 7.14
N LEU A 193 6.46 -6.84 7.54
CA LEU A 193 7.43 -7.92 7.34
C LEU A 193 6.97 -8.83 6.21
N TYR A 194 7.86 -9.09 5.27
CA TYR A 194 7.72 -10.17 4.29
C TYR A 194 8.60 -11.34 4.73
N GLU A 195 7.99 -12.51 4.92
CA GLU A 195 8.70 -13.75 5.19
C GLU A 195 8.51 -14.72 4.03
N SER A 196 9.61 -15.06 3.37
CA SER A 196 9.62 -16.11 2.35
C SER A 196 9.33 -17.47 2.99
N PRO A 197 8.65 -18.39 2.30
CA PRO A 197 8.48 -19.75 2.79
C PRO A 197 9.83 -20.48 2.88
N ALA A 198 9.95 -21.38 3.85
CA ALA A 198 11.08 -22.29 3.94
C ALA A 198 11.17 -23.22 2.72
N GLY A 199 12.39 -23.54 2.27
CA GLY A 199 12.63 -24.49 1.17
C GLY A 199 13.10 -23.88 -0.15
N GLY A 200 13.72 -22.69 -0.14
CA GLY A 200 14.35 -22.14 -1.34
C GLY A 200 15.34 -23.14 -1.96
N GLY A 201 15.06 -23.55 -3.19
CA GLY A 201 15.89 -24.52 -3.91
C GLY A 201 17.31 -24.01 -4.08
N GLU A 202 18.30 -24.91 -3.99
CA GLU A 202 19.65 -24.60 -4.43
C GLU A 202 19.60 -24.23 -5.90
N GLN A 203 19.92 -22.98 -6.22
CA GLN A 203 20.14 -22.57 -7.60
C GLN A 203 21.42 -23.25 -8.07
N LYS A 204 21.29 -24.48 -8.60
CA LYS A 204 22.39 -25.13 -9.31
C LYS A 204 22.75 -24.18 -10.44
N THR A 205 23.92 -23.56 -10.34
CA THR A 205 24.51 -22.79 -11.43
C THR A 205 24.60 -23.74 -12.61
N VAL A 206 23.67 -23.61 -13.56
CA VAL A 206 23.73 -24.38 -14.80
C VAL A 206 24.98 -23.88 -15.49
N ALA A 207 26.06 -24.67 -15.41
CA ALA A 207 27.29 -24.38 -16.10
C ALA A 207 26.94 -24.24 -17.59
N LYS A 208 27.10 -23.04 -18.14
CA LYS A 208 26.93 -22.78 -19.56
C LYS A 208 27.90 -23.67 -20.32
N ARG A 209 27.42 -24.81 -20.82
CA ARG A 209 28.14 -25.60 -21.83
C ARG A 209 27.98 -24.86 -23.13
N VAL A 210 28.99 -24.07 -23.50
CA VAL A 210 29.14 -23.59 -24.88
C VAL A 210 29.39 -24.83 -25.73
N GLN A 211 28.37 -25.34 -26.42
CA GLN A 211 28.56 -26.38 -27.42
C GLN A 211 29.13 -25.71 -28.67
N VAL A 212 30.46 -25.65 -28.76
CA VAL A 212 31.13 -25.24 -30.00
C VAL A 212 30.89 -26.35 -31.03
N LYS A 213 29.89 -26.17 -31.90
CA LYS A 213 29.65 -27.07 -33.03
C LYS A 213 30.75 -26.83 -34.07
N LYS A 214 31.85 -27.57 -33.97
CA LYS A 214 32.96 -27.47 -34.93
C LYS A 214 32.47 -27.97 -36.30
N VAL A 215 32.21 -27.06 -37.23
CA VAL A 215 31.89 -27.40 -38.61
C VAL A 215 33.15 -27.94 -39.28
N VAL A 216 33.25 -29.26 -39.42
CA VAL A 216 34.33 -29.90 -40.18
C VAL A 216 34.02 -29.74 -41.67
N ARG A 217 34.64 -28.74 -42.31
CA ARG A 217 34.61 -28.57 -43.77
C ARG A 217 35.34 -29.74 -44.43
N LYS A 218 34.64 -30.57 -45.22
CA LYS A 218 35.28 -31.54 -46.10
C LYS A 218 35.77 -30.80 -47.36
N LYS A 219 37.09 -30.70 -47.55
CA LYS A 219 37.68 -30.19 -48.79
C LYS A 219 37.74 -31.35 -49.79
N PHE A 220 36.97 -31.27 -50.87
CA PHE A 220 37.10 -32.22 -51.98
C PHE A 220 38.38 -31.87 -52.75
N VAL A 221 39.31 -32.82 -52.83
CA VAL A 221 40.50 -32.70 -53.69
C VAL A 221 40.15 -33.38 -55.01
N VAL A 222 39.88 -32.59 -56.04
CA VAL A 222 39.53 -33.11 -57.38
C VAL A 222 40.80 -33.29 -58.18
N ASN A 223 40.93 -34.44 -58.85
CA ASN A 223 42.05 -34.71 -59.75
C ASN A 223 41.88 -33.86 -61.02
N PRO A 224 42.82 -32.95 -61.36
CA PRO A 224 42.68 -32.04 -62.49
C PRO A 224 42.62 -32.72 -63.87
N TYR A 225 42.90 -34.02 -63.97
CA TYR A 225 42.83 -34.79 -65.22
C TYR A 225 41.58 -35.67 -65.36
N SER A 226 40.59 -35.56 -64.46
CA SER A 226 39.35 -36.34 -64.60
C SER A 226 38.41 -35.75 -65.65
N ALA A 227 37.85 -36.59 -66.52
CA ALA A 227 36.89 -36.19 -67.57
C ALA A 227 35.49 -35.78 -67.05
N ILE A 228 35.32 -35.69 -65.73
CA ILE A 228 34.04 -35.35 -65.07
C ILE A 228 34.15 -33.91 -64.54
N ILE A 229 33.34 -33.01 -65.10
CA ILE A 229 33.22 -31.64 -64.61
C ILE A 229 32.33 -31.67 -63.37
N PHE A 230 32.91 -31.38 -62.21
CA PHE A 230 32.13 -31.12 -61.00
C PHE A 230 31.65 -29.66 -61.02
N GLU A 231 30.35 -29.44 -61.22
CA GLU A 231 29.73 -28.17 -60.86
C GLU A 231 29.72 -28.06 -59.34
N VAL A 232 30.63 -27.26 -58.79
CA VAL A 232 30.61 -26.90 -57.37
C VAL A 232 29.62 -25.75 -57.23
N PRO A 233 28.49 -25.91 -56.52
CA PRO A 233 27.56 -24.81 -56.31
C PRO A 233 28.26 -23.66 -55.57
N PRO A 234 27.92 -22.40 -55.87
CA PRO A 234 28.51 -21.24 -55.19
C PRO A 234 28.25 -21.32 -53.68
N ILE A 235 29.23 -20.89 -52.89
CA ILE A 235 29.30 -21.07 -51.43
C ILE A 235 28.30 -20.18 -50.65
N ASP A 236 27.49 -19.38 -51.35
CA ASP A 236 26.62 -18.40 -50.73
C ASP A 236 25.19 -18.94 -50.65
N GLU A 237 24.94 -19.80 -49.67
CA GLU A 237 23.63 -19.97 -49.01
C GLU A 237 23.74 -21.03 -47.90
N VAL A 238 24.53 -20.72 -46.88
CA VAL A 238 24.33 -21.34 -45.57
C VAL A 238 23.31 -20.47 -44.86
N GLN A 239 22.06 -20.95 -44.77
CA GLN A 239 21.17 -20.48 -43.70
C GLN A 239 21.86 -20.84 -42.38
N LEU A 240 22.59 -19.86 -41.84
CA LEU A 240 22.97 -19.88 -40.45
C LEU A 240 21.66 -19.79 -39.67
N GLU A 241 21.17 -20.91 -39.17
CA GLU A 241 20.49 -20.89 -37.87
C GLU A 241 21.55 -20.48 -36.86
N LEU A 242 21.82 -19.17 -36.82
CA LEU A 242 22.29 -18.55 -35.61
C LEU A 242 21.16 -18.78 -34.61
N GLU A 243 21.25 -19.87 -33.85
CA GLU A 243 20.93 -19.73 -32.44
C GLU A 243 21.79 -18.55 -32.01
N GLU A 244 21.16 -17.38 -31.90
CA GLU A 244 21.74 -16.19 -31.31
C GLU A 244 21.98 -16.57 -29.86
N VAL A 245 23.06 -17.33 -29.62
CA VAL A 245 23.74 -17.41 -28.35
C VAL A 245 24.30 -16.00 -28.22
N THR A 246 23.44 -15.10 -27.76
CA THR A 246 23.76 -13.70 -27.55
C THR A 246 24.87 -13.74 -26.52
N GLU A 247 26.10 -13.65 -27.02
CA GLU A 247 27.31 -13.69 -26.22
C GLU A 247 27.14 -12.56 -25.22
N HIS A 248 26.82 -12.93 -23.97
CA HIS A 248 26.52 -11.90 -23.01
C HIS A 248 27.77 -11.04 -22.87
N ALA A 249 27.63 -9.77 -23.27
CA ALA A 249 28.59 -8.72 -22.96
C ALA A 249 28.52 -8.40 -21.46
N TYR A 250 28.75 -9.42 -20.62
CA TYR A 250 28.95 -9.27 -19.20
C TYR A 250 30.45 -9.23 -18.95
N THR A 251 30.94 -8.07 -18.55
CA THR A 251 32.30 -7.92 -18.03
C THR A 251 32.44 -8.84 -16.81
N LYS A 252 33.22 -9.91 -16.97
CA LYS A 252 33.47 -10.93 -15.95
C LYS A 252 34.25 -10.28 -14.80
N GLY A 253 33.63 -10.16 -13.62
CA GLY A 253 34.31 -9.56 -12.46
C GLY A 253 33.52 -9.43 -11.14
N TYR A 254 32.21 -9.68 -11.11
CA TYR A 254 31.40 -9.49 -9.89
C TYR A 254 30.59 -10.74 -9.55
N GLY A 255 31.28 -11.78 -9.08
CA GLY A 255 30.68 -13.10 -8.82
C GLY A 255 31.24 -13.84 -7.61
N GLU A 256 31.86 -13.14 -6.65
CA GLU A 256 32.19 -13.69 -5.34
C GLU A 256 31.52 -12.84 -4.25
N GLY A 257 30.21 -13.01 -4.13
CA GLY A 257 29.44 -12.49 -2.99
C GLY A 257 28.78 -13.66 -2.27
N ALA A 258 29.22 -13.95 -1.05
CA ALA A 258 28.47 -14.82 -0.15
C ALA A 258 27.16 -14.10 0.23
N GLY A 259 26.04 -14.52 -0.36
CA GLY A 259 24.69 -14.14 0.08
C GLY A 259 24.09 -12.92 -0.63
N ALA A 260 23.45 -13.14 -1.78
CA ALA A 260 22.52 -12.19 -2.36
C ALA A 260 21.13 -12.30 -1.69
N GLY A 261 20.88 -11.47 -0.67
CA GLY A 261 19.73 -10.54 -0.73
C GLY A 261 18.38 -10.87 -0.07
N PHE A 262 18.11 -12.02 0.55
CA PHE A 262 16.86 -12.22 1.33
C PHE A 262 17.10 -13.04 2.59
N ALA A 263 16.37 -12.76 3.68
CA ALA A 263 16.42 -13.58 4.87
C ALA A 263 15.97 -15.02 4.57
N GLY A 264 16.61 -16.01 5.19
CA GLY A 264 16.22 -17.41 5.07
C GLY A 264 14.72 -17.61 5.30
N GLY A 265 14.12 -18.46 4.46
CA GLY A 265 12.68 -18.71 4.51
C GLY A 265 12.25 -19.33 5.85
N THR A 266 11.08 -18.93 6.34
CA THR A 266 10.51 -19.42 7.61
C THR A 266 9.40 -20.43 7.34
N GLN A 267 9.13 -21.34 8.28
CA GLN A 267 8.03 -22.31 8.15
C GLN A 267 6.64 -21.65 8.10
N ARG A 268 6.55 -20.41 8.56
CA ARG A 268 5.33 -19.57 8.58
C ARG A 268 5.25 -18.61 7.39
N GLY A 269 6.35 -18.42 6.67
CA GLY A 269 6.42 -17.57 5.49
C GLY A 269 5.51 -18.06 4.38
N LYS A 270 4.93 -17.11 3.65
CA LYS A 270 4.06 -17.36 2.50
C LYS A 270 4.50 -16.44 1.38
N VAL A 271 4.52 -16.92 0.14
CA VAL A 271 4.67 -16.04 -1.02
C VAL A 271 3.42 -15.20 -1.15
N ARG A 272 3.59 -13.88 -1.24
CA ARG A 272 2.50 -12.91 -1.38
C ARG A 272 2.64 -12.22 -2.74
N PHE A 273 1.56 -12.18 -3.50
CA PHE A 273 1.51 -11.43 -4.74
C PHE A 273 1.16 -9.97 -4.44
N ILE A 274 2.15 -9.08 -4.54
CA ILE A 274 2.00 -7.66 -4.20
C ILE A 274 2.01 -6.84 -5.48
N ARG A 275 0.88 -6.22 -5.79
CA ARG A 275 0.73 -5.26 -6.88
C ARG A 275 1.07 -3.83 -6.44
N LEU A 276 1.78 -3.08 -7.27
CA LEU A 276 2.14 -1.69 -7.00
C LEU A 276 1.03 -0.75 -7.46
N GLN A 277 0.48 0.00 -6.50
CA GLN A 277 -0.44 1.11 -6.76
C GLN A 277 0.37 2.39 -7.04
N TYR A 278 0.13 2.98 -8.21
CA TYR A 278 0.67 4.28 -8.63
C TYR A 278 -0.47 5.25 -9.02
N ASN A 279 -0.17 6.55 -9.07
CA ASN A 279 -1.18 7.56 -9.44
C ASN A 279 -1.24 7.77 -10.96
N GLY A 280 -2.37 8.27 -11.48
CA GLY A 280 -2.48 8.75 -12.87
C GLY A 280 -2.96 7.73 -13.91
N GLY A 281 -3.16 6.46 -13.53
CA GLY A 281 -3.61 5.41 -14.44
C GLY A 281 -4.41 4.31 -13.77
N ASP A 282 -4.46 3.17 -14.44
CA ASP A 282 -5.28 1.97 -14.19
C ASP A 282 -4.44 0.81 -13.64
N TRP A 283 -3.71 1.09 -12.55
CA TRP A 283 -2.88 0.10 -11.86
C TRP A 283 -3.69 -1.13 -11.38
N ASP A 284 -5.01 -0.99 -11.22
CA ASP A 284 -5.97 -2.00 -10.78
C ASP A 284 -6.67 -2.72 -11.94
N GLN A 285 -6.18 -2.59 -13.18
CA GLN A 285 -6.68 -3.34 -14.33
C GLN A 285 -6.77 -4.84 -14.02
N ASP A 286 -7.96 -5.40 -14.19
CA ASP A 286 -8.30 -6.81 -13.96
C ASP A 286 -7.96 -7.32 -12.55
N GLN A 287 -7.79 -6.41 -11.59
CA GLN A 287 -7.58 -6.75 -10.19
C GLN A 287 -8.84 -7.42 -9.63
N GLY A 288 -8.71 -8.67 -9.19
CA GLY A 288 -9.83 -9.46 -8.67
C GLY A 288 -10.60 -10.25 -9.74
N ILE A 289 -10.24 -10.14 -11.02
CA ILE A 289 -10.78 -10.95 -12.13
C ILE A 289 -9.87 -12.17 -12.38
N GLY A 290 -9.55 -12.90 -11.32
CA GLY A 290 -8.77 -14.15 -11.41
C GLY A 290 -7.28 -13.98 -11.69
N GLY A 291 -6.83 -13.08 -12.58
CA GLY A 291 -5.45 -13.01 -13.09
C GLY A 291 -4.34 -13.10 -12.04
N ASP A 292 -4.29 -12.13 -11.11
CA ASP A 292 -3.29 -12.11 -10.04
C ASP A 292 -3.36 -13.35 -9.13
N LEU A 293 -4.59 -13.78 -8.81
CA LEU A 293 -4.81 -14.90 -7.90
C LEU A 293 -4.44 -16.22 -8.56
N ASN A 294 -4.75 -16.36 -9.86
CA ASN A 294 -4.39 -17.48 -10.69
C ASN A 294 -2.88 -17.58 -10.80
N MET A 295 -2.17 -16.49 -11.10
CA MET A 295 -0.70 -16.48 -11.07
C MET A 295 -0.16 -16.96 -9.72
N LEU A 296 -0.69 -16.47 -8.61
CA LEU A 296 -0.26 -16.86 -7.26
C LEU A 296 -0.54 -18.34 -6.95
N ILE A 297 -1.74 -18.83 -7.26
CA ILE A 297 -2.14 -20.23 -7.07
C ILE A 297 -1.27 -21.14 -7.93
N GLN A 298 -1.08 -20.78 -9.19
CA GLN A 298 -0.34 -21.55 -10.20
C GLN A 298 1.16 -21.59 -9.88
N TYR A 299 1.69 -20.52 -9.29
CA TYR A 299 3.01 -20.52 -8.66
C TYR A 299 3.07 -21.52 -7.49
N GLY A 300 2.09 -21.49 -6.57
CA GLY A 300 2.03 -22.40 -5.44
C GLY A 300 1.95 -23.88 -5.85
N ILE A 301 1.12 -24.20 -6.85
CA ILE A 301 0.99 -25.54 -7.42
C ILE A 301 2.31 -26.02 -8.04
N ARG A 302 3.00 -25.16 -8.80
CA ARG A 302 4.24 -25.57 -9.50
C ARG A 302 5.44 -25.66 -8.58
N THR A 303 5.53 -24.77 -7.59
CA THR A 303 6.71 -24.69 -6.70
C THR A 303 6.52 -25.43 -5.38
N GLN A 304 5.29 -25.84 -5.05
CA GLN A 304 4.92 -26.42 -3.76
C GLN A 304 5.19 -25.48 -2.57
N HIS A 305 5.47 -24.20 -2.84
CA HIS A 305 5.63 -23.20 -1.80
C HIS A 305 4.28 -22.83 -1.18
N LYS A 306 4.30 -22.47 0.11
CA LYS A 306 3.14 -21.87 0.76
C LYS A 306 2.88 -20.51 0.14
N VAL A 307 1.66 -20.29 -0.34
CA VAL A 307 1.20 -19.01 -0.92
C VAL A 307 0.15 -18.36 -0.02
N ALA A 308 0.01 -17.04 -0.14
CA ALA A 308 -1.06 -16.30 0.51
C ALA A 308 -2.41 -16.66 -0.11
N ASP A 309 -3.46 -16.59 0.70
CA ASP A 309 -4.82 -16.98 0.28
C ASP A 309 -5.46 -15.89 -0.60
N LYS A 310 -4.86 -14.70 -0.65
CA LYS A 310 -5.33 -13.53 -1.40
C LYS A 310 -4.14 -12.74 -1.96
N THR A 311 -4.39 -12.07 -3.07
CA THR A 311 -3.50 -11.05 -3.62
C THR A 311 -3.68 -9.75 -2.87
N GLU A 312 -2.69 -8.87 -2.96
CA GLU A 312 -2.74 -7.59 -2.28
C GLU A 312 -2.05 -6.50 -3.09
N PHE A 313 -2.28 -5.25 -2.72
CA PHE A 313 -1.63 -4.11 -3.34
C PHE A 313 -0.98 -3.22 -2.29
N ARG A 314 0.07 -2.49 -2.69
CA ARG A 314 0.74 -1.49 -1.88
C ARG A 314 0.99 -0.25 -2.72
N GLN A 315 0.77 0.92 -2.13
CA GLN A 315 1.26 2.18 -2.68
C GLN A 315 2.78 2.17 -2.65
N ILE A 316 3.41 2.85 -3.60
CA ILE A 316 4.87 2.96 -3.67
C ILE A 316 5.44 3.45 -2.33
N VAL A 317 4.81 4.44 -1.69
CA VAL A 317 5.24 4.97 -0.39
C VAL A 317 5.29 3.90 0.71
N GLN A 318 4.40 2.90 0.66
CA GLN A 318 4.31 1.83 1.65
C GLN A 318 5.46 0.81 1.52
N LEU A 319 6.17 0.77 0.39
CA LEU A 319 7.36 -0.09 0.26
C LEU A 319 8.47 0.29 1.23
N ARG A 320 8.47 1.54 1.73
CA ARG A 320 9.38 1.97 2.80
C ARG A 320 9.19 1.20 4.10
N ASN A 321 7.99 0.67 4.34
CA ASN A 321 7.66 -0.03 5.58
C ASN A 321 8.33 -1.41 5.65
N PHE A 322 8.76 -1.99 4.53
CA PHE A 322 9.50 -3.23 4.54
C PHE A 322 10.96 -2.98 4.92
N PRO A 323 11.51 -3.67 5.95
CA PRO A 323 12.92 -3.56 6.29
C PRO A 323 13.78 -4.40 5.34
N ILE A 324 15.06 -4.03 5.25
CA ILE A 324 16.08 -4.76 4.47
C ILE A 324 16.11 -6.23 4.92
N GLY A 325 16.16 -7.16 3.97
CA GLY A 325 16.15 -8.61 4.21
C GLY A 325 14.77 -9.23 4.51
N LYS A 326 13.77 -8.42 4.86
CA LYS A 326 12.37 -8.85 5.09
C LYS A 326 11.40 -8.07 4.18
N SER A 327 11.86 -7.83 2.96
CA SER A 327 11.11 -7.17 1.89
C SER A 327 10.64 -8.20 0.86
N PRO A 328 9.53 -7.94 0.15
CA PRO A 328 9.07 -8.83 -0.90
C PRO A 328 10.12 -8.93 -2.02
N PRO A 329 10.43 -10.14 -2.51
CA PRO A 329 11.41 -10.32 -3.58
C PRO A 329 10.92 -9.84 -4.93
N LEU A 330 9.60 -9.82 -5.12
CA LEU A 330 8.94 -9.43 -6.35
C LEU A 330 7.75 -8.55 -6.02
N VAL A 331 7.60 -7.47 -6.79
CA VAL A 331 6.37 -6.69 -6.84
C VAL A 331 5.91 -6.58 -8.29
N TYR A 332 4.61 -6.70 -8.49
CA TYR A 332 3.98 -6.68 -9.81
C TYR A 332 3.44 -5.28 -10.13
N MET A 333 3.55 -4.85 -11.38
CA MET A 333 3.04 -3.58 -11.86
C MET A 333 2.41 -3.78 -13.24
N THR A 334 1.22 -3.25 -13.47
CA THR A 334 0.55 -3.31 -14.78
C THR A 334 -0.31 -2.07 -15.01
N GLY A 335 -0.78 -1.90 -16.23
CA GLY A 335 -1.74 -0.87 -16.66
C GLY A 335 -1.58 -0.53 -18.15
N GLN A 336 -2.45 0.37 -18.64
CA GLN A 336 -2.41 0.85 -20.02
C GLN A 336 -2.36 2.39 -20.13
N ARG A 337 -2.50 3.13 -19.03
CA ARG A 337 -2.56 4.62 -19.00
C ARG A 337 -1.27 5.27 -18.46
N ASN A 338 -1.39 6.48 -17.89
CA ASN A 338 -0.24 7.24 -17.39
C ASN A 338 0.29 6.65 -16.08
N ILE A 339 1.60 6.79 -15.86
CA ILE A 339 2.25 6.51 -14.58
C ILE A 339 2.71 7.84 -13.97
N SER A 340 2.08 8.27 -12.88
CA SER A 340 2.44 9.47 -12.13
C SER A 340 3.07 9.09 -10.80
N VAL A 341 4.36 9.41 -10.67
CA VAL A 341 5.21 9.06 -9.53
C VAL A 341 6.02 10.27 -9.10
N SER A 342 5.90 10.64 -7.83
CA SER A 342 6.60 11.75 -7.20
C SER A 342 8.10 11.50 -7.03
N ALA A 343 8.90 12.55 -6.81
CA ALA A 343 10.33 12.42 -6.55
C ALA A 343 10.63 11.59 -5.28
N ASN A 344 9.75 11.64 -4.27
CA ASN A 344 9.87 10.83 -3.07
C ASN A 344 9.64 9.33 -3.37
N GLU A 345 8.61 9.02 -4.14
CA GLU A 345 8.30 7.63 -4.55
C GLU A 345 9.40 7.04 -5.44
N VAL A 346 10.03 7.83 -6.31
CA VAL A 346 11.20 7.40 -7.10
C VAL A 346 12.35 6.95 -6.18
N LYS A 347 12.63 7.69 -5.10
CA LYS A 347 13.66 7.30 -4.12
C LYS A 347 13.32 5.99 -3.44
N ILE A 348 12.04 5.79 -3.10
CA ILE A 348 11.57 4.56 -2.45
C ILE A 348 11.65 3.36 -3.39
N LEU A 349 11.29 3.52 -4.67
CA LEU A 349 11.48 2.45 -5.66
C LEU A 349 12.95 2.11 -5.87
N ARG A 350 13.83 3.12 -5.90
CA ARG A 350 15.28 2.91 -5.99
C ARG A 350 15.78 2.10 -4.80
N GLU A 351 15.50 2.55 -3.57
CA GLU A 351 15.84 1.82 -2.33
C GLU A 351 15.29 0.39 -2.35
N PHE A 352 14.07 0.18 -2.86
CA PHE A 352 13.46 -1.13 -2.97
C PHE A 352 14.23 -2.06 -3.91
N VAL A 353 14.57 -1.59 -5.11
CA VAL A 353 15.28 -2.41 -6.09
C VAL A 353 16.76 -2.54 -5.78
N THR A 354 17.45 -1.55 -5.22
CA THR A 354 18.90 -1.60 -4.92
C THR A 354 19.17 -2.22 -3.55
N ASP A 355 18.66 -1.61 -2.49
CA ASP A 355 19.09 -1.89 -1.11
C ASP A 355 18.31 -3.06 -0.51
N LYS A 356 17.00 -3.13 -0.83
CA LYS A 356 16.12 -4.22 -0.38
C LYS A 356 16.13 -5.43 -1.32
N HIS A 357 16.91 -5.35 -2.40
CA HIS A 357 17.12 -6.41 -3.38
C HIS A 357 15.85 -6.92 -4.07
N GLY A 358 14.76 -6.16 -4.02
CA GLY A 358 13.52 -6.51 -4.71
C GLY A 358 13.64 -6.40 -6.23
N MET A 359 12.72 -7.05 -6.94
CA MET A 359 12.57 -6.94 -8.39
C MET A 359 11.18 -6.39 -8.73
N ILE A 360 11.11 -5.46 -9.68
CA ILE A 360 9.85 -4.99 -10.25
C ILE A 360 9.54 -5.84 -11.49
N PHE A 361 8.45 -6.59 -11.46
CA PHE A 361 7.90 -7.21 -12.65
C PHE A 361 6.79 -6.32 -13.20
N CYS A 362 7.06 -5.65 -14.31
CA CYS A 362 6.10 -4.81 -15.00
C CYS A 362 5.55 -5.52 -16.23
N ASP A 363 4.24 -5.63 -16.32
CA ASP A 363 3.53 -6.13 -17.49
C ASP A 363 2.78 -4.98 -18.17
N ASN A 364 2.82 -4.92 -19.50
CA ASN A 364 2.11 -3.90 -20.25
C ASN A 364 0.70 -4.36 -20.59
N GLY A 365 -0.28 -3.86 -19.82
CA GLY A 365 -1.67 -4.25 -19.90
C GLY A 365 -2.48 -3.61 -21.02
N GLY A 366 -1.88 -2.88 -21.98
CA GLY A 366 -2.70 -2.43 -23.11
C GLY A 366 -2.18 -1.34 -24.04
N SER A 367 -1.02 -0.70 -23.80
CA SER A 367 -0.64 0.43 -24.66
C SER A 367 0.84 0.70 -24.87
N ARG A 368 1.17 1.21 -26.06
CA ARG A 368 2.49 1.77 -26.37
C ARG A 368 2.79 3.01 -25.53
N HIS A 369 1.75 3.71 -25.07
CA HIS A 369 1.93 4.85 -24.17
C HIS A 369 2.46 4.40 -22.80
N PHE A 370 1.88 3.35 -22.22
CA PHE A 370 2.33 2.77 -20.96
C PHE A 370 3.79 2.29 -21.03
N HIS A 371 4.20 1.68 -22.15
CA HIS A 371 5.59 1.34 -22.42
C HIS A 371 6.54 2.54 -22.22
N ASN A 372 6.25 3.67 -22.87
CA ASN A 372 7.06 4.88 -22.74
C ASN A 372 7.05 5.45 -21.31
N GLN A 373 5.91 5.36 -20.62
CA GLN A 373 5.77 5.79 -19.23
C GLN A 373 6.63 4.94 -18.29
N PHE A 374 6.66 3.62 -18.47
CA PHE A 374 7.46 2.73 -17.65
C PHE A 374 8.96 2.93 -17.88
N LEU A 375 9.40 3.07 -19.14
CA LEU A 375 10.80 3.41 -19.45
C LEU A 375 11.21 4.75 -18.82
N SER A 376 10.34 5.77 -18.91
CA SER A 376 10.59 7.07 -18.28
C SER A 376 10.67 6.96 -16.75
N LEU A 377 9.81 6.16 -16.12
CA LEU A 377 9.89 5.88 -14.69
C LEU A 377 11.22 5.21 -14.34
N MET A 378 11.60 4.15 -15.06
CA MET A 378 12.82 3.40 -14.77
C MET A 378 14.08 4.22 -15.02
N ASN A 379 14.11 5.11 -16.01
CA ASN A 379 15.22 6.06 -16.18
C ASN A 379 15.35 7.04 -14.99
N ARG A 380 14.25 7.36 -14.30
CA ARG A 380 14.30 8.15 -13.07
C ARG A 380 14.71 7.30 -11.87
N VAL A 381 14.27 6.04 -11.78
CA VAL A 381 14.60 5.13 -10.69
C VAL A 381 16.05 4.67 -10.77
N LEU A 382 16.54 4.30 -11.95
CA LEU A 382 17.88 3.79 -12.23
C LEU A 382 18.52 4.60 -13.38
N PRO A 383 18.98 5.84 -13.12
CA PRO A 383 19.52 6.71 -14.18
C PRO A 383 20.77 6.15 -14.85
N ASP A 384 21.54 5.31 -14.15
CA ASP A 384 22.80 4.75 -14.61
C ASP A 384 22.65 3.35 -15.25
N VAL A 385 21.46 2.76 -15.19
CA VAL A 385 21.19 1.42 -15.73
C VAL A 385 20.22 1.53 -16.90
N ARG A 386 20.70 1.14 -18.09
CA ARG A 386 19.86 1.15 -19.30
C ARG A 386 19.07 -0.16 -19.44
N PRO A 387 17.85 -0.10 -19.99
CA PRO A 387 17.13 -1.31 -20.37
C PRO A 387 17.88 -2.05 -21.49
N VAL A 388 17.92 -3.38 -21.39
CA VAL A 388 18.43 -4.27 -22.44
C VAL A 388 17.40 -5.36 -22.75
N PRO A 389 17.29 -5.83 -24.00
CA PRO A 389 16.51 -7.02 -24.30
C PRO A 389 17.01 -8.21 -23.48
N ILE A 390 16.10 -8.97 -22.89
CA ILE A 390 16.43 -10.17 -22.12
C ILE A 390 16.45 -11.36 -23.08
N PRO A 391 17.60 -12.02 -23.26
CA PRO A 391 17.71 -13.17 -24.16
C PRO A 391 16.80 -14.34 -23.74
N LEU A 392 16.32 -15.13 -24.69
CA LEU A 392 15.54 -16.35 -24.42
C LEU A 392 16.37 -17.44 -23.73
N ASP A 393 17.69 -17.34 -23.80
CA ASP A 393 18.62 -18.26 -23.15
C ASP A 393 18.96 -17.85 -21.69
N ASP A 394 18.44 -16.72 -21.21
CA ASP A 394 18.55 -16.31 -19.82
C ASP A 394 17.81 -17.28 -18.88
N VAL A 395 18.29 -17.40 -17.64
CA VAL A 395 17.69 -18.30 -16.63
C VAL A 395 16.22 -17.95 -16.38
N ILE A 396 15.85 -16.67 -16.44
CA ILE A 396 14.47 -16.23 -16.22
C ILE A 396 13.49 -16.76 -17.29
N HIS A 397 13.99 -17.09 -18.48
CA HIS A 397 13.21 -17.67 -19.59
C HIS A 397 13.38 -19.20 -19.69
N ARG A 398 14.20 -19.81 -18.83
CA ARG A 398 14.49 -21.25 -18.83
C ARG A 398 13.89 -22.01 -17.64
N VAL A 399 13.48 -21.29 -16.59
CA VAL A 399 13.00 -21.90 -15.34
C VAL A 399 11.60 -21.38 -15.00
N PRO A 400 10.65 -22.27 -14.63
CA PRO A 400 10.77 -23.73 -14.58
C PRO A 400 10.65 -24.40 -15.96
N PHE A 401 10.21 -23.68 -16.98
CA PHE A 401 10.07 -24.16 -18.35
C PHE A 401 10.95 -23.36 -19.29
N GLN A 402 11.57 -24.05 -20.25
CA GLN A 402 12.22 -23.38 -21.36
C GLN A 402 11.15 -22.88 -22.34
N ILE A 403 11.09 -21.56 -22.52
CA ILE A 403 10.22 -20.95 -23.53
C ILE A 403 10.97 -20.82 -24.86
N PRO A 404 10.44 -21.33 -25.99
CA PRO A 404 11.09 -21.24 -27.29
C PRO A 404 10.92 -19.85 -27.95
N TYR A 405 9.99 -19.04 -27.43
CA TYR A 405 9.73 -17.65 -27.82
C TYR A 405 9.13 -16.90 -26.63
N LEU A 406 9.10 -15.57 -26.69
CA LEU A 406 8.44 -14.75 -25.67
C LEU A 406 6.92 -14.75 -25.89
N PRO A 407 6.11 -15.32 -24.98
CA PRO A 407 4.67 -15.37 -25.15
C PRO A 407 4.04 -14.00 -24.88
N TYR A 408 3.17 -13.53 -25.77
CA TYR A 408 2.36 -12.33 -25.56
C TYR A 408 0.91 -12.61 -25.91
N VAL A 409 -0.03 -12.01 -25.17
CA VAL A 409 -1.43 -11.91 -25.57
C VAL A 409 -1.55 -10.86 -26.68
N ALA A 410 -1.01 -9.66 -26.42
CA ALA A 410 -0.98 -8.57 -27.38
C ALA A 410 0.31 -7.75 -27.22
N PRO A 411 1.12 -7.55 -28.28
CA PRO A 411 2.46 -6.96 -28.20
C PRO A 411 2.41 -5.42 -28.12
N HIS A 412 1.80 -4.86 -27.07
CA HIS A 412 1.59 -3.42 -26.90
C HIS A 412 2.89 -2.61 -26.78
N GLY A 413 3.88 -3.17 -26.08
CA GLY A 413 5.18 -2.55 -25.82
C GLY A 413 6.29 -2.94 -26.78
N GLY A 414 5.98 -3.70 -27.84
CA GLY A 414 6.98 -4.34 -28.71
C GLY A 414 6.98 -5.86 -28.57
N LYS A 415 8.07 -6.49 -29.03
CA LYS A 415 8.21 -7.97 -29.09
C LYS A 415 9.30 -8.52 -28.18
N GLU A 416 10.02 -7.64 -27.48
CA GLU A 416 11.15 -8.00 -26.63
C GLU A 416 10.82 -7.69 -25.17
N ALA A 417 11.15 -8.61 -24.27
CA ALA A 417 11.17 -8.33 -22.85
C ALA A 417 12.40 -7.49 -22.53
N LEU A 418 12.24 -6.45 -21.71
CA LEU A 418 13.33 -5.56 -21.33
C LEU A 418 13.72 -5.79 -19.87
N GLY A 419 15.02 -5.74 -19.59
CA GLY A 419 15.57 -5.94 -18.26
C GLY A 419 16.55 -4.84 -17.87
N TRP A 420 16.63 -4.58 -16.56
CA TRP A 420 17.62 -3.70 -15.96
C TRP A 420 18.56 -4.57 -15.13
N TYR A 421 19.79 -4.75 -15.61
CA TYR A 421 20.78 -5.63 -14.97
C TYR A 421 21.79 -4.82 -14.17
N GLN A 422 21.99 -5.18 -12.90
CA GLN A 422 23.03 -4.61 -12.06
C GLN A 422 23.43 -5.62 -10.98
N ASP A 423 24.70 -5.64 -10.60
CA ASP A 423 25.23 -6.45 -9.49
C ASP A 423 24.84 -7.94 -9.55
N GLY A 424 24.86 -8.52 -10.76
CA GLY A 424 24.61 -9.94 -10.96
C GLY A 424 23.14 -10.35 -11.04
N ARG A 425 22.18 -9.40 -10.99
CA ARG A 425 20.73 -9.70 -11.02
C ARG A 425 19.91 -8.73 -11.85
N TRP A 426 18.70 -9.17 -12.20
CA TRP A 426 17.66 -8.33 -12.77
C TRP A 426 16.97 -7.50 -11.67
N LEU A 427 17.03 -6.17 -11.79
CA LEU A 427 16.35 -5.22 -10.91
C LEU A 427 14.90 -5.01 -11.33
N ALA A 428 14.63 -5.10 -12.62
CA ALA A 428 13.30 -5.03 -13.18
C ALA A 428 13.21 -5.92 -14.43
N TYR A 429 12.03 -6.51 -14.62
CA TYR A 429 11.63 -7.24 -15.81
C TYR A 429 10.40 -6.56 -16.39
N TYR A 430 10.46 -6.15 -17.64
CA TYR A 430 9.34 -5.55 -18.37
C TYR A 430 8.86 -6.49 -19.46
N HIS A 431 7.60 -6.88 -19.37
CA HIS A 431 6.93 -7.65 -20.40
C HIS A 431 6.08 -6.76 -21.30
N PRO A 432 6.22 -6.82 -22.63
CA PRO A 432 5.51 -5.92 -23.55
C PRO A 432 4.07 -6.36 -23.87
N GLY A 433 3.64 -7.50 -23.35
CA GLY A 433 2.68 -8.38 -24.02
C GLY A 433 1.43 -8.81 -23.25
N ASP A 434 0.99 -8.04 -22.24
CA ASP A 434 -0.19 -8.30 -21.40
C ASP A 434 -0.34 -9.75 -20.92
N ILE A 435 0.64 -10.23 -20.14
CA ILE A 435 0.55 -11.58 -19.54
C ILE A 435 -0.59 -11.65 -18.53
N GLY A 436 -0.92 -10.55 -17.85
CA GLY A 436 -2.01 -10.51 -16.87
C GLY A 436 -3.33 -11.04 -17.43
N ASP A 437 -3.69 -10.62 -18.64
CA ASP A 437 -4.89 -11.06 -19.34
C ASP A 437 -4.89 -12.58 -19.66
N ALA A 438 -3.71 -13.17 -19.93
CA ALA A 438 -3.60 -14.62 -20.15
C ALA A 438 -3.99 -15.47 -18.93
N TRP A 439 -4.03 -14.87 -17.74
CA TRP A 439 -4.41 -15.53 -16.49
C TRP A 439 -5.82 -15.15 -16.02
N ALA A 440 -6.52 -14.26 -16.72
CA ALA A 440 -7.87 -13.85 -16.34
C ALA A 440 -8.88 -14.98 -16.62
N ASP A 441 -9.81 -15.16 -15.69
CA ASP A 441 -10.98 -16.01 -15.90
C ASP A 441 -12.07 -15.10 -16.48
N GLY A 442 -12.23 -15.11 -17.80
CA GLY A 442 -13.06 -14.15 -18.57
C GLY A 442 -14.55 -14.10 -18.25
#